data_AF-A0A351CLC9-F1
#
_entry.id   AF-A0A351CLC9-F1
#
_cell.length_a   1.000
_cell.length_b   1.000
_cell.length_c   1.000
_cell.angle_alpha   90.00
_cell.angle_beta   90.00
_cell.angle_gamma   90.00
#
_symmetry.space_group_name_H-M   'P 1'
#
loop_
_entity.id
_entity.type
_entity.pdbx_description
1 polymer ?
#
loop_
_entity_poly.entity_id
_entity_poly.type
_entity_poly.pdbx_seq_one_letter_code
_entity_poly.pdbx_strand_id
1 'polypeptide(L)'
;RNARNGYIFTSKGIVKIRNAKYRTDTNPLDENCKCYVCKNYSRSYLHHLQKKNEILGSRLNTMHNLYYYQSLVKDMQLAIENNSFIQFKKNFYEQQQN
;
A
#
# COMPACT_ATOMS: atom_id res chain seq x y z
N ARG A 1 -5.61 -11.46 3.35
CA ARG A 1 -5.20 -11.85 4.73
C ARG A 1 -4.27 -10.83 5.37
N ASN A 2 -3.16 -10.46 4.71
CA ASN A 2 -2.14 -9.53 5.22
C ASN A 2 -2.69 -8.16 5.67
N ALA A 3 -3.58 -7.55 4.87
CA ALA A 3 -4.22 -6.27 5.20
C ALA A 3 -4.91 -6.26 6.57
N ARG A 4 -5.69 -7.31 6.88
CA ARG A 4 -6.42 -7.45 8.16
C ARG A 4 -5.46 -7.57 9.35
N ASN A 5 -4.26 -8.09 9.12
CA ASN A 5 -3.21 -8.20 10.13
C ASN A 5 -2.33 -6.93 10.21
N GLY A 6 -2.64 -5.89 9.43
CA GLY A 6 -1.91 -4.61 9.44
C GLY A 6 -0.66 -4.56 8.57
N TYR A 7 -0.51 -5.49 7.61
CA TYR A 7 0.55 -5.47 6.60
C TYR A 7 0.01 -4.89 5.30
N ILE A 8 0.47 -3.69 4.96
CA ILE A 8 -0.03 -2.90 3.85
C ILE A 8 1.08 -2.73 2.82
N PHE A 9 0.80 -3.05 1.56
CA PHE A 9 1.78 -2.96 0.48
C PHE A 9 1.74 -1.56 -0.16
N THR A 10 2.91 -1.01 -0.45
CA THR A 10 3.07 0.34 -1.02
C THR A 10 4.19 0.34 -2.05
N SER A 11 4.29 1.41 -2.82
CA SER A 11 5.40 1.65 -3.75
C SER A 11 6.78 1.68 -3.07
N LYS A 12 6.83 2.02 -1.77
CA LYS A 12 8.04 2.12 -0.94
C LYS A 12 8.13 0.97 0.08
N GLY A 13 7.74 -0.24 -0.31
CA GLY A 13 7.78 -1.40 0.60
C GLY A 13 6.55 -1.60 1.48
N ILE A 14 6.72 -2.37 2.55
CA ILE A 14 5.62 -2.82 3.43
C ILE A 14 5.45 -1.88 4.63
N VAL A 15 4.26 -1.28 4.73
CA VAL A 15 3.83 -0.53 5.91
C VAL A 15 3.18 -1.48 6.91
N LYS A 16 3.84 -1.66 8.07
CA LYS A 16 3.27 -2.32 9.27
C LYS A 16 2.48 -1.29 10.08
N ILE A 17 1.19 -1.10 9.78
CA ILE A 17 0.40 0.05 10.26
C ILE A 17 0.25 0.11 11.79
N ARG A 18 0.44 -1.01 12.50
CA ARG A 18 0.43 -1.07 13.97
C ARG A 18 1.68 -0.46 14.62
N ASN A 19 2.73 -0.17 13.86
CA ASN A 19 3.95 0.42 14.42
C ASN A 19 3.67 1.82 14.98
N ALA A 20 4.28 2.13 16.13
CA ALA A 20 4.05 3.37 16.86
C ALA A 20 4.40 4.64 16.06
N LYS A 21 5.37 4.57 15.13
CA LYS A 21 5.75 5.69 14.26
C LYS A 21 4.60 6.27 13.44
N TYR A 22 3.55 5.47 13.18
CA TYR A 22 2.39 5.91 12.41
C TYR A 22 1.31 6.59 13.24
N ARG A 23 1.45 6.66 14.57
CA ARG A 23 0.42 7.19 15.48
C ARG A 23 0.01 8.63 15.15
N THR A 24 0.95 9.47 14.73
CA THR A 24 0.75 10.89 14.41
C THR A 24 1.05 11.20 12.95
N ASP A 25 1.27 10.19 12.13
CA ASP A 25 1.62 10.35 10.71
C ASP A 25 0.38 10.68 9.89
N THR A 26 0.26 11.94 9.46
CA THR A 26 -0.89 12.44 8.68
C THR A 26 -0.80 12.12 7.19
N ASN A 27 0.30 11.53 6.72
CA ASN A 27 0.48 11.18 5.32
C ASN A 27 -0.41 9.98 4.93
N PRO A 28 -0.74 9.81 3.63
CA PRO A 28 -1.43 8.63 3.14
C PRO A 28 -0.56 7.38 3.25
N LEU A 29 -1.16 6.19 3.11
CA LEU A 29 -0.39 4.92 3.08
C LEU A 29 0.70 4.93 2.02
N ASP A 30 0.38 5.44 0.83
CA ASP A 30 1.26 5.51 -0.32
C ASP A 30 0.94 6.75 -1.15
N GLU A 31 1.91 7.63 -1.33
CA GLU A 31 1.80 8.89 -2.09
C GLU A 31 1.54 8.64 -3.59
N ASN A 32 1.98 7.49 -4.10
CA ASN A 32 1.81 7.13 -5.51
C ASN A 32 0.48 6.38 -5.77
N CYS A 33 -0.29 6.06 -4.73
CA CYS A 33 -1.52 5.28 -4.85
C CYS A 33 -2.75 6.19 -5.02
N LYS A 34 -3.58 5.89 -6.03
CA LYS A 34 -4.78 6.66 -6.36
C LYS A 34 -6.08 6.05 -5.80
N CYS A 35 -5.98 5.04 -4.92
CA CYS A 35 -7.15 4.40 -4.33
C CYS A 35 -7.92 5.36 -3.41
N TYR A 36 -9.19 5.05 -3.14
CA TYR A 36 -10.02 5.83 -2.21
C TYR A 36 -9.37 6.00 -0.83
N VAL A 37 -8.66 4.98 -0.35
CA VAL A 37 -8.06 5.01 0.99
C VAL A 37 -6.94 6.04 1.07
N CYS A 38 -6.01 6.03 0.13
CA CYS A 38 -4.89 6.99 0.09
C CYS A 38 -5.36 8.42 -0.17
N LYS A 39 -6.51 8.62 -0.79
CA LYS A 39 -7.07 9.96 -1.02
C LYS A 39 -7.77 10.57 0.20
N ASN A 40 -8.28 9.74 1.12
CA ASN A 40 -9.22 10.19 2.16
C ASN A 40 -8.76 9.91 3.59
N TYR A 41 -7.76 9.05 3.81
CA TYR A 41 -7.35 8.64 5.15
C TYR A 41 -5.83 8.69 5.33
N SER A 42 -5.43 9.16 6.52
CA SER A 42 -4.03 9.16 6.96
C SER A 42 -3.60 7.82 7.54
N ARG A 43 -2.28 7.62 7.62
CA ARG A 43 -1.66 6.52 8.38
C ARG A 43 -2.06 6.56 9.86
N SER A 44 -2.16 7.74 10.46
CA SER A 44 -2.58 7.92 11.86
C SER A 44 -3.98 7.41 12.13
N TYR A 45 -4.92 7.72 11.24
CA TYR A 45 -6.29 7.24 11.36
C TYR A 45 -6.38 5.71 11.19
N LEU A 46 -5.70 5.17 10.19
CA LEU A 46 -5.66 3.73 9.95
C LEU A 46 -4.95 2.97 11.10
N HIS A 47 -3.89 3.54 11.67
CA HIS A 47 -3.23 3.04 12.87
C HIS A 47 -4.20 2.97 14.05
N HIS A 48 -4.96 4.04 14.27
CA HIS A 48 -5.97 4.11 15.32
C HIS A 48 -7.03 3.00 15.16
N LEU A 49 -7.64 2.88 13.98
CA LEU A 49 -8.64 1.84 13.70
C LEU A 49 -8.08 0.44 13.92
N GLN A 50 -6.86 0.17 13.41
CA GLN A 50 -6.23 -1.13 13.56
C GLN A 50 -5.87 -1.45 15.02
N LYS A 51 -5.55 -0.44 15.83
CA LYS A 51 -5.25 -0.60 17.27
C LYS A 51 -6.52 -0.80 18.10
N LYS A 52 -7.64 -0.20 17.68
CA LYS A 52 -8.95 -0.38 18.30
C LYS A 52 -9.70 -1.63 17.83
N ASN A 53 -9.11 -2.40 16.91
CA ASN A 53 -9.73 -3.59 16.29
C ASN A 53 -11.06 -3.28 15.60
N GLU A 54 -11.19 -2.08 15.05
CA GLU A 54 -12.35 -1.66 14.27
C GLU A 54 -12.39 -2.37 12.92
N ILE A 55 -13.54 -2.94 12.56
CA ILE A 55 -13.71 -3.66 11.29
C ILE A 55 -13.41 -2.78 10.08
N LEU A 56 -13.70 -1.47 10.19
CA LEU A 56 -13.42 -0.48 9.16
C LEU A 56 -11.93 -0.45 8.79
N GLY A 57 -11.03 -0.57 9.77
CA GLY A 57 -9.58 -0.61 9.51
C GLY A 57 -9.21 -1.78 8.61
N SER A 58 -9.76 -2.97 8.89
CA SER A 58 -9.57 -4.16 8.05
C SER A 58 -10.13 -3.99 6.63
N ARG A 59 -11.29 -3.33 6.48
CA ARG A 59 -11.90 -3.08 5.17
C ARG A 59 -11.07 -2.11 4.34
N LEU A 60 -10.67 -0.97 4.92
CA LEU A 60 -9.85 0.05 4.24
C LEU A 60 -8.48 -0.52 3.85
N ASN A 61 -7.78 -1.18 4.77
CA ASN A 61 -6.48 -1.80 4.47
C ASN A 61 -6.60 -2.85 3.35
N THR A 62 -7.70 -3.60 3.31
CA THR A 62 -7.95 -4.59 2.25
C THR A 62 -8.19 -3.91 0.91
N MET A 63 -9.01 -2.85 0.89
CA MET A 63 -9.28 -2.08 -0.33
C MET A 63 -7.99 -1.50 -0.93
N HIS A 64 -7.13 -0.91 -0.09
CA HIS A 64 -5.83 -0.42 -0.55
C HIS A 64 -4.95 -1.54 -1.12
N ASN A 65 -4.78 -2.64 -0.39
CA ASN A 65 -3.92 -3.74 -0.86
C ASN A 65 -4.43 -4.33 -2.18
N LEU A 66 -5.75 -4.50 -2.34
CA LEU A 66 -6.31 -5.00 -3.60
C LEU A 66 -6.05 -4.04 -4.76
N TYR A 67 -6.23 -2.74 -4.54
CA TYR A 67 -5.91 -1.72 -5.56
C TYR A 67 -4.43 -1.75 -5.93
N TYR A 68 -3.53 -1.84 -4.94
CA TYR A 68 -2.09 -1.94 -5.15
C TYR A 68 -1.74 -3.15 -6.03
N TYR A 69 -2.26 -4.34 -5.71
CA TYR A 69 -1.98 -5.55 -6.50
C TYR A 69 -2.52 -5.45 -7.93
N GLN A 70 -3.74 -4.91 -8.11
CA GLN A 70 -4.31 -4.72 -9.44
C GLN A 70 -3.46 -3.74 -10.27
N SER A 71 -2.98 -2.65 -9.65
CA SER A 71 -2.11 -1.67 -10.32
C SER A 71 -0.78 -2.29 -10.71
N LEU A 72 -0.15 -3.04 -9.78
CA LEU A 72 1.12 -3.72 -10.02
C LEU A 72 1.02 -4.70 -11.20
N VAL A 73 -0.03 -5.53 -11.24
CA VAL A 73 -0.23 -6.50 -12.33
C VAL A 73 -0.47 -5.78 -13.65
N LYS A 74 -1.23 -4.69 -13.65
CA LYS A 74 -1.45 -3.86 -14.85
C LYS A 74 -0.13 -3.27 -15.37
N ASP A 75 0.69 -2.72 -14.49
CA ASP A 75 1.98 -2.14 -14.89
C ASP A 75 2.94 -3.21 -15.42
N MET A 76 2.92 -4.42 -14.84
CA MET A 76 3.64 -5.58 -15.37
C MET A 76 3.17 -5.96 -16.78
N GLN A 77 1.86 -6.02 -17.00
CA GLN A 77 1.29 -6.34 -18.32
C GLN A 77 1.71 -5.31 -19.37
N LEU A 78 1.61 -4.01 -19.06
CA LEU A 78 2.07 -2.94 -19.94
C LEU A 78 3.57 -3.02 -20.24
N ALA A 79 4.40 -3.40 -19.26
CA ALA A 79 5.82 -3.57 -19.47
C ALA A 79 6.15 -4.78 -20.36
N ILE A 80 5.35 -5.85 -20.30
CA ILE A 80 5.49 -7.01 -21.20
C ILE A 80 5.12 -6.61 -22.62
N GLU A 81 3.98 -5.93 -22.82
CA GLU A 81 3.52 -5.44 -24.13
C GLU A 81 4.54 -4.51 -24.80
N ASN A 82 5.23 -3.70 -24.00
CA ASN A 82 6.27 -2.77 -24.48
C ASN A 82 7.69 -3.37 -24.53
N ASN A 83 7.86 -4.68 -24.34
CA ASN A 83 9.18 -5.35 -24.27
C ASN A 83 10.15 -4.73 -23.22
N SER A 84 9.62 -4.07 -22.18
CA SER A 84 10.38 -3.35 -21.16
C SER A 84 10.30 -4.01 -19.77
N PHE A 85 9.87 -5.27 -19.70
CA PHE A 85 9.64 -5.98 -18.43
C PHE A 85 10.90 -6.12 -17.56
N ILE A 86 12.08 -6.34 -18.16
CA ILE A 86 13.34 -6.45 -17.41
C ILE A 86 13.65 -5.13 -16.68
N GLN A 87 13.46 -3.99 -17.36
CA GLN A 87 13.67 -2.68 -16.77
C GLN A 87 12.63 -2.39 -15.69
N PHE A 88 11.35 -2.73 -15.94
CA PHE A 88 10.29 -2.63 -14.94
C PHE A 88 10.65 -3.41 -13.66
N LYS A 89 11.08 -4.66 -13.80
CA LYS A 89 11.49 -5.51 -12.68
C LYS A 89 12.64 -4.88 -11.88
N LYS A 90 13.67 -4.36 -12.56
CA LYS A 90 14.80 -3.69 -11.91
C LYS A 90 14.32 -2.50 -11.08
N ASN A 91 13.55 -1.59 -11.70
CA ASN A 91 13.02 -0.41 -11.04
C ASN A 91 12.14 -0.77 -9.84
N PHE A 92 11.29 -1.80 -9.98
CA PHE A 92 10.43 -2.28 -8.90
C PHE A 92 11.24 -2.70 -7.67
N TYR A 93 12.29 -3.52 -7.84
CA TYR A 93 13.10 -3.96 -6.70
C TYR A 93 13.94 -2.83 -6.10
N GLU A 94 14.44 -1.89 -6.89
CA GLU A 94 15.15 -0.71 -6.40
C GLU A 94 14.25 0.16 -5.50
N GLN A 95 12.97 0.32 -5.88
CA GLN A 95 11.99 1.07 -5.09
C GLN A 95 11.58 0.37 -3.79
N GLN A 96 11.64 -0.97 -3.75
CA GLN A 96 11.24 -1.76 -2.57
C GLN A 96 12.36 -1.93 -1.53
N GLN A 97 13.60 -1.59 -1.86
CA GLN A 97 14.76 -1.68 -0.95
C GLN A 97 14.97 -0.41 -0.11
N ASN A 98 14.28 0.69 -0.43
CA ASN A 98 14.26 1.94 0.32
C ASN A 98 13.13 1.96 1.35
#